data_AF-A0A7G9L4M2-F1
#
_entry.id   AF-A0A7G9L4M2-F1
#
_cell.length_a   1.000
_cell.length_b   1.000
_cell.length_c   1.000
_cell.angle_alpha   90.00
_cell.angle_beta   90.00
_cell.angle_gamma   90.00
#
_symmetry.space_group_name_H-M   'P 1'
#
loop_
_entity.id
_entity.type
_entity.pdbx_description
1 polymer ?
#
loop_
_entity_poly.entity_id
_entity_poly.type
_entity_poly.pdbx_seq_one_letter_code
_entity_poly.pdbx_strand_id
1 'polypeptide(L)'
;MLKPADPSPPHDERPIGAIVSELVDEGKVYARAEAEYAKAIAAAKAKSYRTPVMLFVLAGVVGLGAVNALCIAIFVALSTLMSPLLAGLAAFVLIGAVAAGLGWLGAEKLRKPS
;
A
#
# COMPACT_ATOMS: atom_id res chain seq x y z
N MET A 1 -82.06 -8.82 24.48
CA MET A 1 -81.21 -9.46 23.45
C MET A 1 -79.96 -8.61 23.30
N LEU A 2 -78.86 -9.01 23.95
CA LEU A 2 -77.58 -8.30 23.88
C LEU A 2 -76.70 -8.99 22.83
N LYS A 3 -76.09 -8.18 21.97
CA LYS A 3 -75.27 -8.56 20.82
C LYS A 3 -74.00 -9.30 21.28
N PRO A 4 -73.55 -10.36 20.59
CA PRO A 4 -72.29 -11.01 20.93
C PRO A 4 -71.10 -10.05 20.70
N ALA A 5 -70.19 -9.97 21.66
CA ALA A 5 -68.75 -9.85 21.36
C ALA A 5 -68.37 -11.14 20.59
N ASP A 6 -67.54 -11.16 19.55
CA ASP A 6 -66.23 -10.56 19.30
C ASP A 6 -65.98 -10.63 17.75
N PRO A 7 -64.91 -10.05 17.16
CA PRO A 7 -63.59 -10.65 17.31
C PRO A 7 -62.47 -9.61 17.55
N SER A 8 -61.56 -10.00 18.44
CA SER A 8 -60.20 -9.46 18.60
C SER A 8 -59.54 -9.12 17.26
N PRO A 9 -58.59 -8.14 17.22
CA PRO A 9 -57.89 -7.79 15.99
C PRO A 9 -57.25 -9.05 15.41
N PRO A 10 -57.16 -9.21 14.08
CA PRO A 10 -56.41 -10.31 13.50
C PRO A 10 -55.01 -10.25 14.11
N HIS A 11 -54.66 -11.26 14.89
CA HIS A 11 -53.26 -11.53 15.17
C HIS A 11 -52.66 -11.78 13.80
N ASP A 12 -51.99 -10.76 13.26
CA ASP A 12 -51.22 -10.84 12.04
C ASP A 12 -50.02 -11.73 12.38
N GLU A 13 -50.28 -13.04 12.39
CA GLU A 13 -49.29 -14.10 12.53
C GLU A 13 -48.42 -14.04 11.29
N ARG A 14 -47.50 -13.07 11.28
CA ARG A 14 -46.48 -12.96 10.25
C ARG A 14 -45.81 -14.32 10.17
N PRO A 15 -45.88 -15.00 9.02
CA PRO A 15 -45.33 -16.33 8.89
C PRO A 15 -43.85 -16.27 9.23
N ILE A 16 -43.35 -17.25 10.00
CA ILE A 16 -41.94 -17.31 10.45
C ILE A 16 -40.96 -17.14 9.26
N GLY A 17 -41.34 -17.61 8.08
CA GLY A 17 -40.58 -17.41 6.84
C GLY A 17 -40.40 -15.94 6.43
N ALA A 18 -41.35 -15.05 6.73
CA ALA A 18 -41.22 -13.61 6.47
C ALA A 18 -40.19 -12.96 7.42
N ILE A 19 -40.10 -13.40 8.67
CA ILE A 19 -39.11 -12.91 9.64
C ILE A 19 -37.71 -13.39 9.26
N VAL A 20 -37.58 -14.66 8.85
CA VAL A 20 -36.30 -15.21 8.37
C VAL A 20 -35.85 -14.52 7.08
N SER A 21 -36.78 -14.22 6.17
CA SER A 21 -36.46 -13.46 4.95
C SER A 21 -35.96 -12.04 5.28
N GLU A 22 -36.61 -11.37 6.22
CA GLU A 22 -36.21 -10.03 6.69
C GLU A 22 -34.81 -10.05 7.31
N LEU A 23 -34.51 -11.02 8.19
CA LEU A 23 -33.18 -11.19 8.77
C LEU A 23 -32.08 -11.46 7.73
N VAL A 24 -32.39 -12.25 6.71
CA VAL A 24 -31.48 -12.52 5.60
C VAL A 24 -31.22 -11.25 4.79
N ASP A 25 -32.25 -10.43 4.56
CA ASP A 25 -32.10 -9.19 3.82
C ASP A 25 -31.37 -8.11 4.64
N GLU A 26 -31.65 -7.99 5.93
CA GLU A 26 -30.90 -7.15 6.87
C GLU A 26 -29.42 -7.57 6.96
N GLY A 27 -29.14 -8.87 7.04
CA GLY A 27 -27.78 -9.41 7.05
C GLY A 27 -27.00 -9.07 5.77
N LYS A 28 -27.65 -9.14 4.60
CA LYS A 28 -27.03 -8.71 3.32
C LYS A 28 -26.74 -7.21 3.31
N VAL A 29 -27.66 -6.39 3.84
CA VAL A 29 -27.47 -4.94 3.94
C VAL A 29 -26.30 -4.61 4.87
N TYR A 30 -26.22 -5.28 6.01
CA TYR A 30 -25.12 -5.13 6.97
C TYR A 30 -23.77 -5.53 6.36
N ALA A 31 -23.69 -6.68 5.71
CA ALA A 31 -22.46 -7.13 5.04
C ALA A 31 -21.99 -6.15 3.96
N ARG A 32 -22.92 -5.55 3.21
CA ARG A 32 -22.60 -4.49 2.24
C ARG A 32 -22.11 -3.22 2.92
N ALA A 33 -22.68 -2.84 4.06
CA ALA A 33 -22.25 -1.68 4.83
C ALA A 33 -20.83 -1.84 5.37
N GLU A 34 -20.45 -3.03 5.86
CA GLU A 34 -19.07 -3.30 6.29
C GLU A 34 -18.10 -3.28 5.12
N ALA A 35 -18.48 -3.84 3.97
CA ALA A 35 -17.65 -3.79 2.76
C ALA A 35 -17.41 -2.35 2.28
N GLU A 36 -18.45 -1.51 2.26
CA GLU A 36 -18.33 -0.10 1.91
C GLU A 36 -17.54 0.70 2.96
N TYR A 37 -17.67 0.37 4.24
CA TYR A 37 -16.86 0.96 5.31
C TYR A 37 -15.38 0.61 5.18
N ALA A 38 -15.05 -0.67 4.96
CA ALA A 38 -13.68 -1.11 4.73
C ALA A 38 -13.07 -0.44 3.49
N LYS A 39 -13.86 -0.30 2.43
CA LYS A 39 -13.47 0.41 1.21
C LYS A 39 -13.25 1.90 1.45
N ALA A 40 -14.08 2.55 2.25
CA ALA A 40 -13.92 3.95 2.62
C ALA A 40 -12.65 4.19 3.44
N ILE A 41 -12.34 3.31 4.41
CA ILE A 41 -11.08 3.35 5.17
C ILE A 41 -9.89 3.16 4.22
N ALA A 42 -9.95 2.15 3.35
CA ALA A 42 -8.88 1.89 2.40
C ALA A 42 -8.65 3.08 1.46
N ALA A 43 -9.72 3.71 0.96
CA ALA A 43 -9.66 4.89 0.11
C ALA A 43 -9.10 6.13 0.84
N ALA A 44 -9.53 6.37 2.08
CA ALA A 44 -9.01 7.45 2.91
C ALA A 44 -7.51 7.28 3.20
N LYS A 45 -7.10 6.06 3.54
CA LYS A 45 -5.71 5.69 3.77
C LYS A 45 -4.87 5.83 2.49
N ALA A 46 -5.37 5.34 1.36
CA ALA A 46 -4.71 5.49 0.06
C ALA A 46 -4.55 6.96 -0.36
N LYS A 47 -5.55 7.81 -0.09
CA LYS A 47 -5.47 9.25 -0.38
C LYS A 47 -4.38 9.94 0.45
N SER A 48 -4.21 9.56 1.71
CA SER A 48 -3.14 10.08 2.57
C SER A 48 -1.75 9.66 2.09
N TYR A 49 -1.61 8.50 1.45
CA TYR A 49 -0.32 8.03 0.92
C TYR A 49 0.02 8.56 -0.47
N ARG A 50 -0.95 9.12 -1.22
CA ARG A 50 -0.71 9.58 -2.60
C ARG A 50 0.42 10.60 -2.71
N THR A 51 0.39 11.65 -1.91
CA THR A 51 1.41 12.71 -1.90
C THR A 51 2.79 12.20 -1.48
N PRO A 52 2.96 11.51 -0.33
CA PRO A 52 4.29 11.03 0.07
C PRO A 52 4.85 9.99 -0.90
N VAL A 53 4.02 9.12 -1.49
CA VAL A 53 4.47 8.16 -2.51
C VAL A 53 4.98 8.90 -3.76
N MET A 54 4.24 9.91 -4.24
CA MET A 54 4.69 10.71 -5.40
C MET A 54 6.02 11.43 -5.13
N LEU A 55 6.16 12.04 -3.96
CA LEU A 55 7.41 12.71 -3.56
C LEU A 55 8.56 11.72 -3.44
N PHE A 56 8.31 10.54 -2.86
CA PHE A 56 9.33 9.50 -2.73
C PHE A 56 9.79 8.94 -4.08
N VAL A 57 8.85 8.72 -5.01
CA VAL A 57 9.16 8.32 -6.38
C VAL A 57 10.02 9.38 -7.07
N LEU A 58 9.62 10.66 -6.97
CA LEU A 58 10.38 11.76 -7.57
C LEU A 58 11.78 11.89 -6.96
N ALA A 59 11.88 11.81 -5.63
CA ALA A 59 13.16 11.80 -4.92
C ALA A 59 14.03 10.61 -5.35
N GLY A 60 13.43 9.44 -5.58
CA GLY A 60 14.13 8.27 -6.12
C GLY A 60 14.70 8.51 -7.52
N VAL A 61 13.92 9.12 -8.42
CA VAL A 61 14.37 9.48 -9.78
C VAL A 61 15.51 10.51 -9.73
N VAL A 62 15.36 11.57 -8.93
CA VAL A 62 16.40 12.59 -8.76
C VAL A 62 17.66 11.99 -8.12
N GLY A 63 17.49 11.14 -7.10
CA GLY A 63 18.59 10.43 -6.45
C GLY A 63 19.35 9.52 -7.41
N LEU A 64 18.65 8.80 -8.28
CA LEU A 64 19.29 7.99 -9.33
C LEU A 64 20.09 8.86 -10.30
N GLY A 65 19.55 10.02 -10.68
CA GLY A 65 20.28 11.00 -11.49
C GLY A 65 21.55 11.52 -10.80
N ALA A 66 21.46 11.84 -9.51
CA ALA A 66 22.60 12.29 -8.72
C ALA A 66 23.70 11.23 -8.60
N VAL A 67 23.32 9.96 -8.41
CA VAL A 67 24.28 8.83 -8.40
C VAL A 67 25.00 8.72 -9.74
N ASN A 68 24.28 8.79 -10.87
CA ASN A 68 24.93 8.77 -12.18
C ASN A 68 25.88 9.95 -12.40
N ALA A 69 25.46 11.17 -12.03
CA ALA A 69 26.32 12.34 -12.12
C ALA A 69 27.60 12.19 -11.27
N LEU A 70 27.48 11.62 -10.07
CA LEU A 70 28.63 11.30 -9.22
C LEU A 70 29.55 10.26 -9.87
N CYS A 71 29.00 9.19 -10.46
CA CYS A 71 29.79 8.18 -11.16
C CYS A 71 30.61 8.80 -12.31
N ILE A 72 29.97 9.67 -13.10
CA ILE A 72 30.63 10.38 -14.20
C ILE A 72 31.71 11.32 -13.66
N ALA A 73 31.43 12.08 -12.59
CA ALA A 73 32.40 12.99 -11.98
C ALA A 73 33.64 12.24 -11.47
N ILE A 74 33.45 11.10 -10.80
CA ILE A 74 34.55 10.23 -10.34
C ILE A 74 35.36 9.74 -11.54
N PHE A 75 34.69 9.23 -12.59
CA PHE A 75 35.37 8.76 -13.79
C PHE A 75 36.20 9.87 -14.45
N VAL A 76 35.62 11.06 -14.66
CA VAL A 76 36.30 12.21 -15.24
C VAL A 76 37.50 12.60 -14.38
N ALA A 77 37.34 12.69 -13.06
CA ALA A 77 38.45 13.00 -12.15
C ALA A 77 39.59 11.99 -12.29
N LEU A 78 39.30 10.68 -12.24
CA LEU A 78 40.32 9.63 -12.39
C LEU A 78 40.96 9.64 -13.79
N SER A 79 40.21 9.99 -14.84
CA SER A 79 40.74 10.08 -16.21
C SER A 79 41.81 11.17 -16.38
N THR A 80 41.88 12.14 -15.46
CA THR A 80 42.97 13.12 -15.44
C THR A 80 44.29 12.59 -14.88
N LEU A 81 44.26 11.47 -14.14
CA LEU A 81 45.43 10.84 -13.53
C LEU A 81 45.92 9.59 -14.29
N MET A 82 45.03 8.89 -14.99
CA MET A 82 45.34 7.62 -15.66
C MET A 82 44.57 7.47 -16.97
N SER A 83 44.88 6.44 -17.76
CA SER A 83 44.18 6.19 -19.02
C SER A 83 42.67 5.97 -18.79
N PRO A 84 41.81 6.37 -19.75
CA PRO A 84 40.36 6.25 -19.60
C PRO A 84 39.89 4.82 -19.26
N LEU A 85 40.58 3.80 -19.79
CA LEU A 85 40.25 2.40 -19.51
C LEU A 85 40.53 2.03 -18.04
N LEU A 86 41.69 2.41 -17.51
CA LEU A 86 42.01 2.16 -16.08
C LEU A 86 41.11 3.00 -15.17
N ALA A 87 40.82 4.25 -15.53
CA ALA A 87 39.92 5.11 -14.77
C ALA A 87 38.51 4.51 -14.66
N GLY A 88 38.00 3.95 -15.77
CA GLY A 88 36.72 3.26 -15.81
C GLY A 88 36.68 2.04 -14.90
N LEU A 89 37.71 1.19 -14.95
CA LEU A 89 37.80 0.02 -14.07
C LEU A 89 37.92 0.41 -12.60
N ALA A 90 38.74 1.41 -12.27
CA ALA A 90 38.90 1.89 -10.91
C ALA A 90 37.60 2.51 -10.37
N ALA A 91 36.93 3.36 -11.15
CA ALA A 91 35.64 3.93 -10.77
C ALA A 91 34.58 2.82 -10.55
N PHE A 92 34.54 1.82 -11.44
CA PHE A 92 33.64 0.67 -11.31
C PHE A 92 33.88 -0.10 -10.00
N VAL A 93 35.13 -0.40 -9.67
CA VAL A 93 35.46 -1.09 -8.42
C VAL A 93 35.09 -0.25 -7.20
N LEU A 94 35.37 1.06 -7.21
CA LEU A 94 35.03 1.97 -6.11
C LEU A 94 33.52 2.04 -5.86
N ILE A 95 32.75 2.31 -6.92
CA ILE A 95 31.28 2.43 -6.83
C ILE A 95 30.66 1.05 -6.52
N GLY A 96 31.18 -0.01 -7.14
CA GLY A 96 30.77 -1.38 -6.89
C GLY A 96 30.99 -1.81 -5.43
N ALA A 97 32.10 -1.41 -4.81
CA ALA A 97 32.37 -1.68 -3.40
C ALA A 97 31.36 -0.97 -2.49
N VAL A 98 31.06 0.30 -2.77
CA VAL A 98 30.02 1.05 -2.03
C VAL A 98 28.65 0.40 -2.19
N ALA A 99 28.27 0.02 -3.42
CA ALA A 99 27.01 -0.65 -3.70
C ALA A 99 26.90 -2.02 -3.00
N ALA A 100 27.97 -2.81 -3.02
CA ALA A 100 28.03 -4.10 -2.33
C ALA A 100 27.91 -3.92 -0.81
N GLY A 101 28.56 -2.91 -0.23
CA GLY A 101 28.46 -2.57 1.19
C GLY A 101 27.03 -2.17 1.60
N LEU A 102 26.40 -1.27 0.84
CA LEU A 102 25.01 -0.87 1.08
C LEU A 102 24.04 -2.05 0.93
N GLY A 103 24.24 -2.90 -0.09
CA GLY A 103 23.46 -4.10 -0.32
C GLY A 103 23.59 -5.10 0.83
N TRP A 104 24.80 -5.28 1.36
CA TRP A 104 25.04 -6.14 2.51
C TRP A 104 24.33 -5.62 3.76
N LEU A 105 24.48 -4.33 4.09
CA LEU A 105 23.82 -3.72 5.25
C LEU A 105 22.29 -3.80 5.15
N GLY A 106 21.74 -3.62 3.95
CA GLY A 106 20.32 -3.82 3.67
C GLY A 106 19.89 -5.27 3.90
N ALA A 107 20.63 -6.23 3.35
CA ALA A 107 20.34 -7.66 3.51
C ALA A 107 20.43 -8.10 4.98
N GLU A 108 21.36 -7.54 5.76
CA GLU A 108 21.48 -7.86 7.17
C GLU A 108 20.29 -7.34 7.99
N LYS A 109 19.82 -6.11 7.71
CA LYS A 109 18.61 -5.56 8.36
C LYS A 109 17.35 -6.36 8.04
N LEU A 110 17.24 -6.91 6.84
CA LEU A 110 16.11 -7.78 6.47
C LEU A 110 16.19 -9.17 7.14
N ARG A 111 17.39 -9.67 7.41
CA ARG A 111 17.62 -10.97 8.08
C ARG A 111 17.39 -10.93 9.58
N LYS A 112 17.54 -9.76 10.22
CA LYS A 112 17.23 -9.53 11.64
C LYS A 112 16.06 -8.54 11.74
N PRO A 113 14.81 -8.95 11.42
CA PRO A 113 13.66 -8.13 11.74
C PRO A 113 13.65 -7.95 13.25
N SER A 114 13.90 -6.71 13.69
CA SER A 114 13.93 -6.32 15.11
C SER A 114 12.52 -6.40 15.70
#